data_AF-A0A7K0TK56-F1
#
_entry.id   AF-A0A7K0TK56-F1
#
_cell.length_a   1.000
_cell.length_b   1.000
_cell.length_c   1.000
_cell.angle_alpha   90.00
_cell.angle_beta   90.00
_cell.angle_gamma   90.00
#
_symmetry.space_group_name_H-M   'P 1'
#
loop_
_entity.id
_entity.type
_entity.pdbx_description
1 polymer ?
#
loop_
_entity_poly.entity_id
_entity_poly.type
_entity_poly.pdbx_seq_one_letter_code
_entity_poly.pdbx_strand_id
1 'polypeptide(L)'
;MAMTLALLVSGPVAMAADAPTGDGQDQPASSDRERIELALARGDFKAADRHGLIVSLYQGKWFMPKREKVRRCIVKRESGANYRAVSAGGRYRGAYQMSRRLAVGASWMMQREVRKGLGAEAEKIVIALRKKPTQQWNRYWQDRAFWTIWRHGKGKSHWRGGAHGCMNRR
;
A
#
# COMPACT_ATOMS: atom_id res chain seq x y z
N MET A 1 -23.36 11.54 -84.39
CA MET A 1 -23.38 12.58 -83.34
C MET A 1 -22.93 11.93 -82.04
N ALA A 2 -21.82 12.43 -81.47
CA ALA A 2 -21.34 12.28 -80.08
C ALA A 2 -21.18 10.85 -79.50
N MET A 3 -20.17 10.48 -78.72
CA MET A 3 -18.92 11.10 -78.28
C MET A 3 -18.14 9.97 -77.58
N THR A 4 -16.85 9.90 -77.89
CA THR A 4 -15.82 9.05 -77.31
C THR A 4 -15.70 9.23 -75.80
N LEU A 5 -15.44 8.16 -75.02
CA LEU A 5 -14.35 8.19 -74.04
C LEU A 5 -13.91 6.77 -73.63
N ALA A 6 -12.65 6.46 -73.96
CA ALA A 6 -11.89 5.33 -73.46
C ALA A 6 -11.07 5.78 -72.23
N LEU A 7 -10.87 4.89 -71.26
CA LEU A 7 -9.76 4.91 -70.28
C LEU A 7 -9.58 3.45 -69.82
N LEU A 8 -8.60 2.73 -70.36
CA LEU A 8 -7.20 2.63 -69.94
C LEU A 8 -7.00 1.68 -68.74
N VAL A 9 -6.41 0.53 -69.07
CA VAL A 9 -5.79 -0.46 -68.19
C VAL A 9 -4.53 0.13 -67.55
N SER A 10 -4.29 -0.12 -66.27
CA SER A 10 -2.97 -0.01 -65.65
C SER A 10 -2.75 -1.16 -64.66
N GLY A 11 -1.65 -1.88 -64.85
CA GLY A 11 -1.13 -2.96 -64.02
C GLY A 11 -0.40 -2.48 -62.74
N PRO A 12 0.40 -3.35 -62.09
CA PRO A 12 0.49 -3.45 -60.64
C PRO A 12 1.67 -2.67 -60.03
N VAL A 13 1.52 -2.22 -58.78
CA VAL A 13 2.64 -1.78 -57.91
C VAL A 13 2.35 -2.17 -56.46
N ALA A 14 3.25 -2.98 -55.89
CA ALA A 14 3.40 -3.16 -54.45
C ALA A 14 4.25 -2.00 -53.89
N MET A 15 3.82 -1.35 -52.81
CA MET A 15 4.67 -0.51 -51.95
C MET A 15 4.28 -0.72 -50.48
N ALA A 16 5.32 -0.92 -49.67
CA ALA A 16 5.28 -1.21 -48.24
C ALA A 16 4.85 -0.01 -47.37
N ALA A 17 4.37 -0.29 -46.17
CA ALA A 17 4.56 0.59 -45.01
C ALA A 17 4.55 -0.25 -43.72
N ASP A 18 5.73 -0.38 -43.11
CA ASP A 18 5.88 -0.67 -41.69
C ASP A 18 5.02 0.34 -40.89
N ALA A 19 4.00 -0.15 -40.19
CA ALA A 19 3.30 0.63 -39.18
C ALA A 19 3.99 0.39 -37.83
N PRO A 20 4.52 1.43 -37.18
CA PRO A 20 5.12 1.27 -35.87
C PRO A 20 4.02 1.21 -34.80
N THR A 21 4.29 0.36 -33.81
CA THR A 21 4.06 0.62 -32.38
C THR A 21 2.66 0.93 -31.88
N GLY A 22 2.22 0.10 -30.94
CA GLY A 22 1.37 0.58 -29.86
C GLY A 22 0.54 -0.49 -29.19
N ASP A 23 1.15 -1.54 -28.64
CA ASP A 23 0.51 -2.33 -27.58
C ASP A 23 0.36 -1.44 -26.34
N GLY A 24 -0.66 -0.58 -26.37
CA GLY A 24 -1.11 0.22 -25.25
C GLY A 24 -1.73 -0.68 -24.19
N GLN A 25 -0.90 -1.33 -23.37
CA GLN A 25 -1.36 -2.02 -22.17
C GLN A 25 -1.48 -1.00 -21.01
N ASP A 26 -2.71 -0.77 -20.56
CA ASP A 26 -3.16 -0.36 -19.22
C ASP A 26 -2.08 -0.12 -18.13
N GLN A 27 -1.35 1.00 -18.17
CA GLN A 27 -0.35 1.39 -17.14
C GLN A 27 -0.55 2.71 -16.35
N PRO A 28 -1.58 3.57 -16.55
CA PRO A 28 -1.66 4.83 -15.81
C PRO A 28 -2.05 4.61 -14.33
N ALA A 29 -3.02 3.74 -14.04
CA ALA A 29 -3.56 3.59 -12.68
C ALA A 29 -2.63 2.85 -11.70
N SER A 30 -1.84 1.88 -12.18
CA SER A 30 -0.87 1.15 -11.33
C SER A 30 0.31 2.04 -10.95
N SER A 31 0.84 2.80 -11.91
CA SER A 31 1.95 3.73 -11.68
C SER A 31 1.53 4.90 -10.77
N ASP A 32 0.32 5.44 -10.94
CA ASP A 32 -0.23 6.45 -10.02
C ASP A 32 -0.34 5.95 -8.59
N ARG A 33 -0.86 4.73 -8.42
CA ARG A 33 -0.98 4.10 -7.11
C ARG A 33 0.39 3.88 -6.45
N GLU A 34 1.38 3.42 -7.20
CA GLU A 34 2.75 3.23 -6.70
C GLU A 34 3.41 4.56 -6.33
N ARG A 35 3.21 5.61 -7.13
CA ARG A 35 3.67 6.98 -6.82
C ARG A 35 3.04 7.51 -5.53
N ILE A 36 1.73 7.37 -5.37
CA ILE A 36 1.02 7.76 -4.15
C ILE A 36 1.53 6.96 -2.96
N GLU A 37 1.68 5.64 -3.10
CA GLU A 37 2.16 4.77 -2.03
C GLU A 37 3.61 5.11 -1.63
N LEU A 38 4.47 5.43 -2.59
CA LEU A 38 5.84 5.90 -2.32
C LEU A 38 5.85 7.23 -1.57
N ALA A 39 4.99 8.19 -1.93
CA ALA A 39 4.85 9.45 -1.20
C ALA A 39 4.39 9.22 0.25
N LEU A 40 3.39 8.34 0.46
CA LEU A 40 2.97 7.94 1.80
C LEU A 40 4.11 7.23 2.58
N ALA A 41 4.92 6.43 1.89
CA ALA A 41 6.10 5.77 2.46
C ALA A 41 7.16 6.77 2.94
N ARG A 42 7.37 7.87 2.21
CA ARG A 42 8.24 8.99 2.61
C ARG A 42 7.67 9.77 3.80
N GLY A 43 6.35 9.73 3.99
CA GLY A 43 5.65 10.42 5.07
C GLY A 43 4.86 11.62 4.60
N ASP A 44 4.62 11.75 3.30
CA ASP A 44 3.88 12.86 2.72
C ASP A 44 2.36 12.75 3.00
N PHE A 45 1.63 13.82 2.72
CA PHE A 45 0.17 13.90 2.87
C PHE A 45 -0.31 13.49 4.28
N LYS A 46 -1.32 12.62 4.34
CA LYS A 46 -1.91 12.09 5.57
C LYS A 46 -0.97 11.14 6.33
N ALA A 47 0.17 10.74 5.77
CA ALA A 47 1.11 9.87 6.47
C ALA A 47 1.86 10.60 7.60
N ALA A 48 2.04 11.92 7.48
CA ALA A 48 2.57 12.79 8.52
C ALA A 48 1.59 12.99 9.69
N ASP A 49 0.28 12.99 9.41
CA ASP A 49 -0.75 13.08 10.45
C ASP A 49 -0.86 11.77 11.24
N ARG A 50 -0.53 11.86 12.53
CA ARG A 50 -0.47 10.73 13.46
C ARG A 50 -1.63 10.68 14.45
N HIS A 51 -2.73 11.38 14.19
CA HIS A 51 -3.91 11.38 15.04
C HIS A 51 -5.21 11.05 14.29
N GLY A 52 -6.17 10.45 14.99
CA GLY A 52 -7.51 10.22 14.45
C GLY A 52 -7.67 8.96 13.60
N LEU A 53 -8.94 8.64 13.36
CA LEU A 53 -9.39 7.34 12.88
C LEU A 53 -9.84 7.37 11.41
N ILE A 54 -8.87 7.47 10.51
CA ILE A 54 -9.08 7.40 9.06
C ILE A 54 -8.95 5.97 8.52
N VAL A 55 -9.32 5.77 7.26
CA VAL A 55 -9.05 4.53 6.52
C VAL A 55 -7.55 4.23 6.50
N SER A 56 -7.19 2.95 6.44
CA SER A 56 -5.78 2.56 6.35
C SER A 56 -5.08 3.22 5.16
N LEU A 57 -3.92 3.81 5.39
CA LEU A 57 -3.09 4.36 4.31
C LEU A 57 -2.35 3.28 3.52
N TYR A 58 -2.27 2.05 4.04
CA TYR A 58 -1.80 0.91 3.27
C TYR A 58 -2.99 0.20 2.64
N GLN A 59 -2.99 0.14 1.31
CA GLN A 59 -4.02 -0.51 0.50
C GLN A 59 -3.46 -1.69 -0.32
N GLY A 60 -2.19 -2.09 -0.07
CA GLY A 60 -1.46 -3.10 -0.83
C GLY A 60 -1.95 -4.54 -0.63
N LYS A 61 -1.11 -5.51 -1.01
CA LYS A 61 -1.43 -6.94 -1.10
C LYS A 61 -2.13 -7.53 0.15
N TRP A 62 -1.75 -7.09 1.34
CA TRP A 62 -2.30 -7.65 2.59
C TRP A 62 -3.50 -6.90 3.15
N PHE A 63 -3.89 -5.78 2.52
CA PHE A 63 -5.07 -5.04 2.93
C PHE A 63 -6.32 -5.90 2.75
N MET A 64 -7.14 -6.01 3.79
CA MET A 64 -8.39 -6.75 3.76
C MET A 64 -9.56 -5.78 3.98
N PRO A 65 -10.21 -5.27 2.92
CA PRO A 65 -11.27 -4.26 3.03
C PRO A 65 -12.41 -4.67 3.98
N LYS A 66 -12.82 -5.94 3.91
CA LYS A 66 -13.87 -6.51 4.78
C LYS A 66 -13.50 -6.51 6.27
N ARG A 67 -12.22 -6.34 6.62
CA ARG A 67 -11.72 -6.29 8.01
C ARG A 67 -11.33 -4.88 8.45
N GLU A 68 -11.53 -3.87 7.62
CA GLU A 68 -11.14 -2.49 7.93
C GLU A 68 -11.91 -1.93 9.14
N LYS A 69 -13.19 -2.29 9.30
CA LYS A 69 -13.97 -1.96 10.51
C LYS A 69 -13.31 -2.53 11.77
N VAL A 70 -12.75 -3.73 11.69
CA VAL A 70 -12.06 -4.37 12.82
C VAL A 70 -10.74 -3.67 13.11
N ARG A 71 -9.95 -3.31 12.09
CA ARG A 71 -8.74 -2.48 12.27
C ARG A 71 -9.06 -1.18 12.98
N ARG A 72 -10.11 -0.46 12.54
CA ARG A 72 -10.51 0.81 13.16
C ARG A 72 -10.89 0.63 14.63
N CYS A 73 -11.60 -0.44 14.97
CA CYS A 73 -11.88 -0.80 16.36
C CYS A 73 -10.59 -1.03 17.16
N ILE A 74 -9.65 -1.80 16.62
CA ILE A 74 -8.36 -2.08 17.27
C ILE A 74 -7.61 -0.77 17.51
N VAL A 75 -7.42 0.07 16.49
CA VAL A 75 -6.70 1.35 16.62
C VAL A 75 -7.34 2.26 17.67
N LYS A 76 -8.68 2.33 17.71
CA LYS A 76 -9.39 3.10 18.73
C LYS A 76 -9.18 2.52 20.14
N ARG A 77 -9.26 1.20 20.29
CA ARG A 77 -9.10 0.51 21.58
C ARG A 77 -7.67 0.57 22.12
N GLU A 78 -6.70 0.30 21.26
CA GLU A 78 -5.28 0.18 21.64
C GLU A 78 -4.66 1.54 21.98
N SER A 79 -5.08 2.62 21.33
CA SER A 79 -4.42 3.92 21.50
C SER A 79 -5.31 5.15 21.38
N GLY A 80 -6.62 4.99 21.24
CA GLY A 80 -7.51 6.13 20.91
C GLY A 80 -7.21 6.72 19.53
N ALA A 81 -6.68 5.92 18.59
CA ALA A 81 -6.19 6.39 17.29
C ALA A 81 -5.01 7.38 17.35
N ASN A 82 -4.20 7.29 18.40
CA ASN A 82 -2.94 8.01 18.50
C ASN A 82 -1.78 7.12 18.00
N TYR A 83 -1.16 7.49 16.88
CA TYR A 83 -0.02 6.78 16.29
C TYR A 83 1.30 7.08 17.01
N ARG A 84 1.30 8.05 17.94
CA ARG A 84 2.44 8.40 18.79
C ARG A 84 2.35 7.75 20.19
N ALA A 85 1.30 6.99 20.46
CA ALA A 85 1.05 6.42 21.78
C ALA A 85 2.16 5.49 22.25
N VAL A 86 2.38 5.50 23.57
CA VAL A 86 3.30 4.61 24.28
C VAL A 86 2.57 4.14 25.52
N SER A 87 2.50 2.82 25.73
CA SER A 87 1.94 2.23 26.95
C SER A 87 2.69 2.73 28.19
N ALA A 88 2.05 2.74 29.37
CA ALA A 88 2.67 3.20 30.63
C ALA A 88 4.08 2.62 30.88
N GLY A 89 4.28 1.31 30.67
CA GLY A 89 5.59 0.66 30.82
C GLY A 89 6.52 0.71 29.61
N GLY A 90 6.21 1.51 28.57
CA GLY A 90 7.03 1.66 27.37
C GLY A 90 7.17 0.41 26.48
N ARG A 91 6.48 -0.69 26.79
CA ARG A 91 6.58 -1.98 26.09
C ARG A 91 5.88 -1.97 24.73
N TYR A 92 4.73 -1.31 24.65
CA TYR A 92 3.87 -1.27 23.47
C TYR A 92 3.76 0.15 22.92
N ARG A 93 3.85 0.27 21.59
CA ARG A 93 4.07 1.56 20.93
C ARG A 93 3.25 1.68 19.65
N GLY A 94 2.86 2.90 19.34
CA GLY A 94 2.09 3.26 18.16
C GLY A 94 0.60 2.95 18.26
N ALA A 95 -0.12 3.15 17.16
CA ALA A 95 -1.57 3.01 17.10
C ALA A 95 -2.06 1.58 17.35
N TYR A 96 -1.20 0.61 17.04
CA TYR A 96 -1.49 -0.81 17.16
C TYR A 96 -0.87 -1.44 18.40
N GLN A 97 -0.29 -0.62 19.29
CA GLN A 97 0.40 -1.07 20.51
C GLN A 97 1.34 -2.26 20.23
N MET A 98 2.18 -2.13 19.19
CA MET A 98 3.11 -3.20 18.83
C MET A 98 4.28 -3.25 19.82
N SER A 99 4.69 -4.47 20.19
CA SER A 99 5.97 -4.66 20.88
C SER A 99 7.13 -4.42 19.92
N ARG A 100 8.31 -4.13 20.47
CA ARG A 100 9.52 -3.90 19.67
C ARG A 100 9.86 -5.10 18.77
N ARG A 101 9.82 -6.31 19.32
CA ARG A 101 10.11 -7.55 18.59
C ARG A 101 9.14 -7.77 17.44
N LEU A 102 7.84 -7.53 17.67
CA LEU A 102 6.80 -7.67 16.64
C LEU A 102 7.02 -6.67 15.49
N ALA A 103 7.30 -5.41 15.82
CA ALA A 103 7.55 -4.36 14.83
C ALA A 103 8.80 -4.67 13.97
N VAL A 104 9.90 -5.12 14.59
CA VAL A 104 11.11 -5.52 13.85
C VAL A 104 10.83 -6.74 12.96
N GLY A 105 10.10 -7.74 13.46
CA GLY A 105 9.68 -8.88 12.64
C GLY A 105 8.85 -8.45 11.43
N ALA A 106 7.89 -7.54 11.62
CA ALA A 106 7.08 -7.01 10.53
C ALA A 106 7.92 -6.28 9.47
N SER A 107 8.93 -5.49 9.85
CA SER A 107 9.78 -4.81 8.87
C SER A 107 10.69 -5.75 8.07
N TRP A 108 11.07 -6.91 8.61
CA TRP A 108 11.68 -7.97 7.81
C TRP A 108 10.71 -8.55 6.79
N MET A 109 9.47 -8.83 7.21
CA MET A 109 8.43 -9.37 6.34
C MET A 109 8.03 -8.41 5.21
N MET A 110 8.01 -7.09 5.48
CA MET A 110 7.67 -6.07 4.49
C MET A 110 8.75 -5.89 3.42
N GLN A 111 10.04 -6.06 3.76
CA GLN A 111 11.17 -5.61 2.94
C GLN A 111 11.11 -6.11 1.47
N ARG A 112 10.92 -7.42 1.26
CA ARG A 112 10.94 -8.00 -0.09
C ARG A 112 9.82 -7.44 -0.99
N GLU A 113 8.62 -7.29 -0.44
CA GLU A 113 7.48 -6.73 -1.18
C GLU A 113 7.68 -5.24 -1.47
N VAL A 114 8.17 -4.49 -0.48
CA VAL A 114 8.48 -3.07 -0.62
C VAL A 114 9.51 -2.85 -1.73
N ARG A 115 10.58 -3.65 -1.75
CA ARG A 115 11.59 -3.57 -2.80
C ARG A 115 10.98 -3.88 -4.18
N LYS A 116 10.14 -4.91 -4.28
CA LYS A 116 9.53 -5.30 -5.54
C LYS A 116 8.54 -4.25 -6.08
N GLY A 117 7.72 -3.65 -5.22
CA GLY A 117 6.64 -2.75 -5.64
C GLY A 117 6.96 -1.26 -5.60
N LEU A 118 7.83 -0.81 -4.69
CA LEU A 118 8.15 0.61 -4.48
C LEU A 118 9.63 0.94 -4.71
N GLY A 119 10.43 -0.05 -5.07
CA GLY A 119 11.84 0.12 -5.42
C GLY A 119 12.79 0.26 -4.23
N ALA A 120 14.04 0.58 -4.56
CA ALA A 120 15.17 0.60 -3.62
C ALA A 120 15.04 1.66 -2.53
N GLU A 121 14.40 2.78 -2.83
CA GLU A 121 14.25 3.88 -1.90
C GLU A 121 13.35 3.49 -0.72
N ALA A 122 12.16 2.96 -0.99
CA ALA A 122 11.24 2.52 0.05
C ALA A 122 11.83 1.35 0.87
N GLU A 123 12.64 0.48 0.25
CA GLU A 123 13.37 -0.56 0.96
C GLU A 123 14.30 0.02 2.03
N LYS A 124 15.08 1.06 1.69
CA LYS A 124 15.96 1.75 2.65
C LYS A 124 15.17 2.30 3.84
N ILE A 125 13.98 2.85 3.58
CA ILE A 125 13.09 3.35 4.66
C ILE A 125 12.71 2.20 5.60
N VAL A 126 12.28 1.05 5.08
CA VAL A 126 11.89 -0.11 5.89
C VAL A 126 13.04 -0.66 6.72
N ILE A 127 14.24 -0.71 6.15
CA ILE A 127 15.45 -1.08 6.88
C ILE A 127 15.69 -0.09 8.03
N ALA A 128 15.55 1.21 7.78
CA ALA A 128 15.70 2.24 8.81
C ALA A 128 14.64 2.17 9.93
N LEU A 129 13.41 1.72 9.63
CA LEU A 129 12.36 1.52 10.65
C LEU A 129 12.81 0.55 11.76
N ARG A 130 13.68 -0.41 11.46
CA ARG A 130 14.24 -1.36 12.44
C ARG A 130 15.01 -0.69 13.55
N LYS A 131 15.51 0.53 13.35
CA LYS A 131 16.23 1.30 14.39
C LYS A 131 15.32 2.25 15.16
N LYS A 132 14.13 2.54 14.62
CA LYS A 132 13.17 3.49 15.20
C LYS A 132 12.10 2.78 16.04
N PRO A 133 11.76 3.26 17.24
CA PRO A 133 10.55 2.85 17.96
C PRO A 133 9.28 3.09 17.12
N THR A 134 8.29 2.20 17.21
CA THR A 134 7.11 2.19 16.33
C THR A 134 6.29 3.49 16.36
N GLN A 135 6.22 4.18 17.51
CA GLN A 135 5.53 5.46 17.63
C GLN A 135 6.19 6.60 16.83
N GLN A 136 7.45 6.41 16.41
CA GLN A 136 8.16 7.33 15.52
C GLN A 136 7.95 7.00 14.05
N TRP A 137 7.34 5.87 13.72
CA TRP A 137 7.00 5.54 12.34
C TRP A 137 5.83 6.41 11.90
N ASN A 138 5.83 6.81 10.62
CA ASN A 138 4.68 7.48 10.03
C ASN A 138 3.45 6.55 10.03
N ARG A 139 2.26 7.11 9.79
CA ARG A 139 1.01 6.34 9.81
C ARG A 139 1.04 5.17 8.83
N TYR A 140 1.51 5.43 7.62
CA TYR A 140 1.56 4.45 6.54
C TYR A 140 2.33 3.18 6.94
N TRP A 141 3.51 3.32 7.56
CA TRP A 141 4.31 2.16 7.96
C TRP A 141 3.71 1.38 9.11
N GLN A 142 3.03 2.03 10.04
CA GLN A 142 2.31 1.33 11.11
C GLN A 142 1.13 0.54 10.54
N ASP A 143 0.38 1.14 9.61
CA ASP A 143 -0.73 0.49 8.90
C ASP A 143 -0.26 -0.70 8.06
N ARG A 144 0.82 -0.52 7.29
CA ARG A 144 1.41 -1.61 6.49
C ARG A 144 1.87 -2.75 7.38
N ALA A 145 2.57 -2.45 8.47
CA ALA A 145 3.01 -3.47 9.42
C ALA A 145 1.84 -4.25 10.01
N PHE A 146 0.76 -3.57 10.41
CA PHE A 146 -0.46 -4.22 10.90
C PHE A 146 -1.02 -5.22 9.89
N TRP A 147 -1.21 -4.82 8.63
CA TRP A 147 -1.75 -5.71 7.61
C TRP A 147 -0.80 -6.84 7.22
N THR A 148 0.50 -6.59 7.20
CA THR A 148 1.52 -7.63 6.99
C THR A 148 1.52 -8.68 8.10
N ILE A 149 1.40 -8.25 9.36
CA ILE A 149 1.24 -9.17 10.51
C ILE A 149 -0.08 -9.92 10.38
N TRP A 150 -1.18 -9.21 10.09
CA TRP A 150 -2.52 -9.78 9.97
C TRP A 150 -2.81 -10.43 8.60
N ARG A 151 -1.80 -10.77 7.79
CA ARG A 151 -2.04 -11.28 6.43
C ARG A 151 -2.89 -12.55 6.43
N HIS A 152 -3.90 -12.60 5.55
CA HIS A 152 -4.85 -13.72 5.43
C HIS A 152 -5.51 -14.16 6.74
N GLY A 153 -5.65 -13.27 7.73
CA GLY A 153 -6.23 -13.65 9.01
C GLY A 153 -5.23 -14.24 10.03
N LYS A 154 -4.00 -14.60 9.60
CA LYS A 154 -2.91 -15.04 10.48
C LYS A 154 -2.45 -13.88 11.36
N GLY A 155 -1.93 -14.10 12.56
CA GLY A 155 -1.47 -13.02 13.44
C GLY A 155 -2.57 -12.19 14.12
N LYS A 156 -3.86 -12.46 13.85
CA LYS A 156 -4.99 -11.79 14.54
C LYS A 156 -4.94 -11.88 16.06
N SER A 157 -4.32 -12.93 16.59
CA SER A 157 -4.15 -13.17 18.03
C SER A 157 -3.39 -12.06 18.74
N HIS A 158 -2.53 -11.32 18.04
CA HIS A 158 -1.84 -10.16 18.60
C HIS A 158 -2.80 -9.06 19.08
N TRP A 159 -4.04 -9.03 18.58
CA TRP A 159 -5.06 -8.04 18.94
C TRP A 159 -6.38 -8.67 19.41
N ARG A 160 -6.37 -9.94 19.85
CA ARG A 160 -7.58 -10.60 20.39
C ARG A 160 -7.97 -10.12 21.79
N GLY A 161 -7.02 -9.64 22.59
CA GLY A 161 -7.25 -9.19 23.97
C GLY A 161 -7.88 -7.79 24.09
N GLY A 162 -7.94 -7.28 25.32
CA GLY A 162 -8.42 -5.94 25.67
C GLY A 162 -9.80 -5.92 26.35
N ALA A 163 -10.20 -4.76 26.86
CA ALA A 163 -11.45 -4.57 27.63
C ALA A 163 -12.74 -4.82 26.81
N HIS A 164 -12.68 -4.73 25.48
CA HIS A 164 -13.79 -5.07 24.58
C HIS A 164 -13.31 -5.72 23.28
N GLY A 165 -14.08 -6.69 22.78
CA GLY A 165 -13.75 -7.50 21.61
C GLY A 165 -14.01 -6.79 20.28
N CYS A 166 -12.97 -6.59 19.47
CA CYS A 166 -13.10 -6.04 18.11
C CYS A 166 -13.42 -7.11 17.05
N MET A 167 -13.08 -8.37 17.30
CA MET A 167 -13.10 -9.46 16.29
C MET A 167 -14.51 -10.00 15.97
N ASN A 168 -15.52 -9.66 16.77
CA ASN A 168 -16.90 -10.12 16.60
C ASN A 168 -17.78 -9.11 15.85
N ARG A 169 -17.22 -7.98 15.43
CA ARG A 169 -17.95 -6.97 14.65
C ARG A 169 -17.99 -7.40 13.18
N ARG A 170 -19.12 -8.00 12.77
CA ARG A 170 -19.44 -8.30 11.36
C ARG A 170 -19.77 -7.01 10.61
#